data_AF-A0AAE1ZA30-F1
#
_entry.id   AF-A0AAE1ZA30-F1
#
_cell.length_a   1.000
_cell.length_b   1.000
_cell.length_c   1.000
_cell.angle_alpha   90.00
_cell.angle_beta   90.00
_cell.angle_gamma   90.00
#
_symmetry.space_group_name_H-M   'P 1'
#
loop_
_entity.id
_entity.type
_entity.pdbx_description
1 polymer ?
#
loop_
_entity_poly.entity_id
_entity_poly.type
_entity_poly.pdbx_seq_one_letter_code
_entity_poly.pdbx_strand_id
1 'polypeptide(L)'
;MSSKKPPQALYIPPALRVNESASDVNKSLCFLESKIYDSVDGQDDLEGRLKSITLCDNSVDNHNSSAFKTKPSNQKRSHINKDGEPILKPKDFQHILELYNFPKDFQNCHLEAELTGFGDSGFYLKWVDDSHCLAVFSSNDEANRALTQISGLFMKARRIEDASLASKLKIALSPGDWAMPYKKRPVTTSSTARRLISNHLGIVSTKTKSCEETVKEERDKAVLQEARETNLLISDSSTVCIYERFLLFL
;
A
#
# COMPACT_ATOMS: atom_id res chain seq x y z
N MET A 1 20.06 -40.10 17.93
CA MET A 1 19.20 -38.90 17.95
C MET A 1 19.62 -37.99 16.80
N SER A 2 18.80 -37.90 15.75
CA SER A 2 19.12 -37.16 14.52
C SER A 2 18.49 -35.77 14.58
N SER A 3 19.29 -34.72 14.52
CA SER A 3 18.85 -33.33 14.50
C SER A 3 18.34 -32.95 13.11
N LYS A 4 17.04 -32.69 13.00
CA LYS A 4 16.32 -32.38 11.75
C LYS A 4 16.50 -30.94 11.24
N LYS A 5 17.70 -30.35 11.32
CA LYS A 5 17.93 -29.01 10.74
C LYS A 5 19.14 -29.03 9.81
N PRO A 6 19.00 -28.65 8.53
CA PRO A 6 20.16 -28.41 7.69
C PRO A 6 20.98 -27.25 8.27
N PRO A 7 22.31 -27.26 8.08
CA PRO A 7 23.17 -26.19 8.58
C PRO A 7 22.70 -24.85 8.02
N GLN A 8 22.67 -23.85 8.90
CA GLN A 8 22.27 -22.49 8.57
C GLN A 8 23.37 -21.88 7.69
N ALA A 9 23.22 -21.97 6.37
CA ALA A 9 24.17 -21.38 5.45
C ALA A 9 24.11 -19.85 5.60
N LEU A 10 25.21 -19.26 6.09
CA LEU A 10 25.39 -17.81 6.07
C LEU A 10 25.39 -17.36 4.60
N TYR A 11 24.51 -16.42 4.26
CA TYR A 11 24.43 -15.89 2.91
C TYR A 11 25.74 -15.17 2.55
N ILE A 12 26.45 -15.70 1.56
CA ILE A 12 27.65 -15.08 0.98
C ILE A 12 27.24 -14.42 -0.34
N PRO A 13 27.37 -13.08 -0.47
CA PRO A 13 27.08 -12.36 -1.70
C PRO A 13 27.82 -12.96 -2.90
N PRO A 14 27.21 -12.98 -4.10
CA PRO A 14 27.78 -13.65 -5.28
C PRO A 14 29.22 -13.27 -5.61
N ALA A 15 29.61 -12.01 -5.35
CA ALA A 15 30.94 -11.50 -5.62
C ALA A 15 32.06 -12.08 -4.74
N LEU A 16 31.71 -12.76 -3.62
CA LEU A 16 32.65 -13.28 -2.63
C LEU A 16 32.72 -14.81 -2.60
N ARG A 17 32.12 -15.48 -3.58
CA ARG A 17 32.20 -16.95 -3.69
C ARG A 17 33.51 -17.30 -4.40
N VAL A 18 34.45 -17.90 -3.68
CA VAL A 18 35.68 -18.45 -4.26
C VAL A 18 35.30 -19.69 -5.06
N ASN A 19 35.62 -19.69 -6.35
CA ASN A 19 35.35 -20.78 -7.29
C ASN A 19 36.60 -21.65 -7.46
N GLU A 20 36.65 -22.79 -6.79
CA GLU A 20 37.64 -23.84 -7.08
C GLU A 20 37.17 -24.69 -8.28
N SER A 21 37.45 -24.21 -9.49
CA SER A 21 37.55 -25.08 -10.67
C SER A 21 38.39 -24.39 -11.76
N ALA A 22 39.50 -25.04 -12.09
CA ALA A 22 40.58 -24.63 -12.96
C ALA A 22 40.17 -24.12 -14.36
N SER A 23 40.86 -23.07 -14.84
CA SER A 23 41.89 -23.12 -15.90
C SER A 23 42.01 -21.76 -16.61
N ASP A 24 43.26 -21.34 -16.81
CA ASP A 24 43.75 -20.09 -17.39
C ASP A 24 43.02 -19.59 -18.66
N VAL A 25 42.78 -18.27 -18.77
CA VAL A 25 43.37 -17.37 -19.80
C VAL A 25 43.19 -15.90 -19.34
N ASN A 26 44.32 -15.18 -19.32
CA ASN A 26 44.52 -13.79 -18.93
C ASN A 26 43.63 -12.75 -19.64
N LYS A 27 43.12 -11.75 -18.89
CA LYS A 27 43.15 -10.35 -19.36
C LYS A 27 43.14 -9.31 -18.22
N SER A 28 44.36 -8.84 -17.93
CA SER A 28 44.77 -7.49 -17.50
C SER A 28 43.99 -6.82 -16.35
N LEU A 29 44.58 -6.94 -15.16
CA LEU A 29 44.46 -5.95 -14.09
C LEU A 29 45.87 -5.51 -13.71
N CYS A 30 46.17 -4.23 -13.98
CA CYS A 30 47.41 -3.59 -13.52
C CYS A 30 47.30 -3.38 -12.01
N PHE A 31 47.91 -4.30 -11.28
CA PHE A 31 48.23 -4.19 -9.87
C PHE A 31 49.57 -3.47 -9.76
N LEU A 32 49.56 -2.24 -9.22
CA LEU A 32 50.77 -1.62 -8.68
C LEU A 32 50.57 -1.55 -7.17
N GLU A 33 51.03 -2.61 -6.53
CA GLU A 33 51.30 -2.64 -5.10
C GLU A 33 52.62 -1.93 -4.85
N SER A 34 52.61 -1.02 -3.88
CA SER A 34 53.85 -0.61 -3.23
C SER A 34 53.61 -0.38 -1.75
N LYS A 35 53.96 -1.43 -1.00
CA LYS A 35 54.72 -1.45 0.27
C LYS A 35 54.33 -0.44 1.36
N ILE A 36 53.83 -1.00 2.44
CA ILE A 36 53.87 -0.42 3.79
C ILE A 36 55.26 -0.67 4.40
N TYR A 37 55.94 0.40 4.83
CA TYR A 37 56.88 0.39 5.96
C TYR A 37 56.94 1.79 6.58
N ASP A 38 56.78 1.79 7.91
CA ASP A 38 57.10 2.77 8.95
C ASP A 38 56.37 4.13 9.08
N SER A 39 55.45 4.12 10.06
CA SER A 39 55.43 4.90 11.30
C SER A 39 55.79 6.40 11.32
N VAL A 40 54.87 7.14 11.98
CA VAL A 40 54.99 8.40 12.73
C VAL A 40 54.52 9.70 12.02
N ASP A 41 53.48 10.27 12.65
CA ASP A 41 52.97 11.65 12.71
C ASP A 41 52.29 12.30 11.50
N GLY A 42 51.06 12.77 11.74
CA GLY A 42 50.35 13.74 10.90
C GLY A 42 48.88 13.42 10.72
N GLN A 43 48.04 13.89 11.65
CA GLN A 43 46.62 14.10 11.37
C GLN A 43 46.48 15.15 10.24
N ASP A 44 45.32 15.14 9.58
CA ASP A 44 44.75 16.25 8.79
C ASP A 44 45.04 16.27 7.28
N ASP A 45 44.30 15.47 6.47
CA ASP A 45 43.84 15.91 5.12
C ASP A 45 42.70 15.06 4.52
N LEU A 46 41.77 14.53 5.33
CA LEU A 46 40.59 13.84 4.79
C LEU A 46 39.36 14.77 4.70
N GLU A 47 39.34 15.82 5.52
CA GLU A 47 38.31 16.87 5.58
C GLU A 47 38.30 17.73 4.30
N GLY A 48 39.47 17.97 3.69
CA GLY A 48 39.61 18.80 2.48
C GLY A 48 39.00 18.15 1.24
N ARG A 49 39.06 16.81 1.15
CA ARG A 49 38.50 16.05 0.02
C ARG A 49 36.98 15.90 0.07
N LEU A 50 36.37 16.08 1.25
CA LEU A 50 34.91 15.99 1.43
C LEU A 50 34.20 17.34 1.19
N LYS A 51 34.91 18.47 1.31
CA LYS A 51 34.37 19.82 1.08
C LYS A 51 34.22 20.20 -0.40
N SER A 52 34.85 19.49 -1.32
CA SER A 52 34.79 19.80 -2.76
C SER A 52 33.59 19.14 -3.49
N ILE A 53 32.76 18.36 -2.79
CA ILE A 53 31.62 17.62 -3.40
C ILE A 53 30.27 18.35 -3.24
N THR A 54 30.23 19.50 -2.56
CA THR A 54 28.99 20.29 -2.45
C THR A 54 28.73 21.09 -3.73
N LEU A 55 27.75 20.64 -4.53
CA LEU A 55 27.08 21.44 -5.55
C LEU A 55 26.35 22.61 -4.87
N CYS A 56 26.70 23.82 -5.26
CA CYS A 56 26.07 25.05 -4.81
C CYS A 56 24.71 25.18 -5.50
N ASP A 57 23.61 25.08 -4.76
CA ASP A 57 22.29 25.55 -5.21
C ASP A 57 21.89 26.72 -4.30
N ASN A 58 22.17 27.94 -4.77
CA ASN A 58 21.66 29.15 -4.15
C ASN A 58 20.31 29.49 -4.82
N SER A 59 19.22 29.02 -4.21
CA SER A 59 17.90 29.59 -4.41
C SER A 59 17.30 29.94 -3.04
N VAL A 60 17.19 31.24 -2.80
CA VAL A 60 16.47 31.85 -1.69
C VAL A 60 15.00 31.88 -2.07
N ASP A 61 14.17 31.01 -1.49
CA ASP A 61 13.07 31.42 -0.61
C ASP A 61 12.13 30.27 -0.22
N ASN A 62 11.84 30.27 1.09
CA ASN A 62 10.65 29.79 1.79
C ASN A 62 10.38 28.28 2.00
N HIS A 63 10.93 27.83 3.15
CA HIS A 63 10.43 26.84 4.11
C HIS A 63 9.54 25.68 3.61
N ASN A 64 10.22 24.63 3.15
CA ASN A 64 9.89 23.25 3.50
C ASN A 64 11.19 22.45 3.56
N SER A 65 11.58 21.98 4.76
CA SER A 65 12.65 20.99 4.90
C SER A 65 12.07 19.65 5.34
N SER A 66 12.15 18.69 4.43
CA SER A 66 12.15 17.27 4.72
C SER A 66 13.50 16.87 5.30
N ALA A 67 13.55 16.02 6.33
CA ALA A 67 14.73 15.24 6.64
C ALA A 67 14.36 13.87 7.22
N PHE A 68 15.04 12.85 6.72
CA PHE A 68 14.86 11.44 7.02
C PHE A 68 15.36 11.08 8.43
N LYS A 69 14.51 10.33 9.14
CA LYS A 69 14.78 9.27 10.15
C LYS A 69 15.83 9.56 11.24
N THR A 70 15.42 10.31 12.24
CA THR A 70 15.41 9.79 13.62
C THR A 70 13.99 9.31 13.90
N LYS A 71 13.77 8.21 14.67
CA LYS A 71 12.42 7.90 15.19
C LYS A 71 12.01 9.09 16.08
N PRO A 72 11.04 9.93 15.71
CA PRO A 72 10.41 10.76 16.70
C PRO A 72 9.33 9.88 17.31
N SER A 73 9.35 9.69 18.62
CA SER A 73 8.11 9.45 19.35
C SER A 73 7.26 10.72 19.18
N ASN A 74 6.63 10.87 18.02
CA ASN A 74 5.75 11.98 17.73
C ASN A 74 4.44 11.68 18.45
N GLN A 75 4.41 11.97 19.76
CA GLN A 75 3.18 12.39 20.40
C GLN A 75 2.80 13.73 19.75
N LYS A 76 2.26 13.67 18.54
CA LYS A 76 1.53 14.77 17.95
C LYS A 76 0.32 14.94 18.84
N ARG A 77 0.44 15.79 19.86
CA ARG A 77 -0.66 16.15 20.76
C ARG A 77 -1.83 16.55 19.85
N SER A 78 -2.85 15.70 19.78
CA SER A 78 -4.12 16.07 19.19
C SER A 78 -4.56 17.33 19.91
N HIS A 79 -4.72 18.44 19.20
CA HIS A 79 -5.36 19.60 19.78
C HIS A 79 -6.76 19.15 20.22
N ILE A 80 -7.06 19.30 21.50
CA ILE A 80 -8.35 18.98 22.08
C ILE A 80 -9.18 20.26 22.03
N ASN A 81 -10.40 20.18 21.55
CA ASN A 81 -11.34 21.30 21.60
C ASN A 81 -11.73 21.62 23.05
N LYS A 82 -12.36 22.78 23.27
CA LYS A 82 -12.85 23.18 24.59
C LYS A 82 -13.80 22.15 25.22
N ASP A 83 -14.43 21.33 24.39
CA ASP A 83 -15.38 20.29 24.76
C ASP A 83 -14.73 18.93 25.04
N GLY A 84 -13.39 18.83 25.04
CA GLY A 84 -12.67 17.57 25.31
C GLY A 84 -12.56 16.62 24.12
N GLU A 85 -13.09 16.99 22.95
CA GLU A 85 -12.99 16.18 21.73
C GLU A 85 -11.70 16.43 20.95
N PRO A 86 -11.08 15.41 20.32
CA PRO A 86 -9.92 15.61 19.46
C PRO A 86 -10.31 16.36 18.18
N ILE A 87 -9.49 17.34 17.77
CA ILE A 87 -9.66 18.04 16.50
C ILE A 87 -9.26 17.09 15.35
N LEU A 88 -10.27 16.55 14.69
CA LEU A 88 -10.13 15.80 13.44
C LEU A 88 -10.51 16.70 12.26
N LYS A 89 -9.82 16.56 11.13
CA LYS A 89 -10.23 17.17 9.87
C LYS A 89 -11.26 16.26 9.22
N PRO A 90 -12.56 16.63 9.12
CA PRO A 90 -13.58 15.69 8.67
C PRO A 90 -13.37 15.17 7.24
N LYS A 91 -12.77 16.01 6.39
CA LYS A 91 -12.43 15.68 4.99
C LYS A 91 -11.47 14.50 4.87
N ASP A 92 -10.60 14.28 5.84
CA ASP A 92 -9.57 13.23 5.78
C ASP A 92 -10.14 11.85 6.15
N PHE A 93 -11.36 11.78 6.71
CA PHE A 93 -11.96 10.57 7.27
C PHE A 93 -13.36 10.27 6.72
N GLN A 94 -13.71 10.83 5.55
CA GLN A 94 -15.03 10.64 4.94
C GLN A 94 -15.28 9.20 4.49
N HIS A 95 -14.21 8.44 4.22
CA HIS A 95 -14.27 7.02 3.88
C HIS A 95 -14.44 6.10 5.09
N ILE A 96 -14.61 6.64 6.30
CA ILE A 96 -14.75 5.87 7.53
C ILE A 96 -16.14 6.08 8.11
N LEU A 97 -16.78 4.99 8.51
CA LEU A 97 -18.04 5.01 9.25
C LEU A 97 -17.87 4.37 10.62
N GLU A 98 -18.58 4.89 11.60
CA GLU A 98 -18.80 4.20 12.87
C GLU A 98 -20.10 3.39 12.78
N LEU A 99 -19.96 2.08 12.95
CA LEU A 99 -21.05 1.16 13.21
C LEU A 99 -21.32 1.15 14.72
N TYR A 100 -22.58 1.35 15.10
CA TYR A 100 -22.99 1.47 16.49
C TYR A 100 -24.38 0.88 16.73
N ASN A 101 -24.80 0.83 18.00
CA ASN A 101 -26.13 0.37 18.42
C ASN A 101 -26.39 -1.11 18.09
N PHE A 102 -25.36 -1.95 18.21
CA PHE A 102 -25.48 -3.41 18.11
C PHE A 102 -25.16 -4.09 19.46
N PRO A 103 -25.73 -5.28 19.73
CA PRO A 103 -25.49 -6.05 20.97
C PRO A 103 -24.01 -6.41 21.19
N LYS A 104 -23.59 -6.54 22.45
CA LYS A 104 -22.21 -6.90 22.82
C LYS A 104 -21.77 -8.29 22.34
N ASP A 105 -22.72 -9.17 22.05
CA ASP A 105 -22.47 -10.51 21.51
C ASP A 105 -22.14 -10.50 20.01
N PHE A 106 -22.17 -9.33 19.36
CA PHE A 106 -21.78 -9.21 17.97
C PHE A 106 -20.30 -9.53 17.77
N GLN A 107 -20.02 -10.09 16.60
CA GLN A 107 -18.70 -10.52 16.18
C GLN A 107 -18.46 -9.98 14.78
N ASN A 108 -17.20 -10.05 14.32
CA ASN A 108 -16.83 -9.60 12.97
C ASN A 108 -17.72 -10.21 11.87
N CYS A 109 -18.05 -11.50 11.98
CA CYS A 109 -18.90 -12.17 10.99
C CYS A 109 -20.30 -11.53 10.86
N HIS A 110 -20.87 -11.03 11.96
CA HIS A 110 -22.18 -10.36 11.94
C HIS A 110 -22.11 -8.99 11.25
N LEU A 111 -21.01 -8.26 11.46
CA LEU A 111 -20.75 -6.98 10.79
C LEU A 111 -20.47 -7.17 9.29
N GLU A 112 -19.69 -8.19 8.94
CA GLU A 112 -19.40 -8.56 7.55
C GLU A 112 -20.63 -9.05 6.78
N ALA A 113 -21.57 -9.71 7.47
CA ALA A 113 -22.82 -10.16 6.86
C ALA A 113 -23.68 -8.97 6.37
N GLU A 114 -23.82 -7.93 7.19
CA GLU A 114 -24.53 -6.69 6.80
C GLU A 114 -23.79 -5.97 5.64
N LEU A 115 -22.46 -6.02 5.65
CA LEU A 115 -21.59 -5.38 4.67
C LEU A 115 -21.21 -6.26 3.47
N THR A 116 -21.86 -7.40 3.27
CA THR A 116 -21.50 -8.35 2.19
C THR A 116 -21.55 -7.71 0.80
N GLY A 117 -22.45 -6.74 0.57
CA GLY A 117 -22.56 -6.00 -0.69
C GLY A 117 -21.38 -5.05 -1.01
N PHE A 118 -20.40 -4.95 -0.11
CA PHE A 118 -19.23 -4.08 -0.22
C PHE A 118 -17.91 -4.86 -0.39
N GLY A 119 -17.97 -6.19 -0.41
CA GLY A 119 -16.78 -7.07 -0.45
C GLY A 119 -15.84 -6.82 -1.64
N ASP A 120 -16.39 -6.47 -2.81
CA ASP A 120 -15.60 -6.23 -4.02
C ASP A 120 -14.85 -4.90 -3.99
N SER A 121 -15.47 -3.88 -3.40
CA SER A 121 -14.86 -2.56 -3.22
C SER A 121 -13.72 -2.59 -2.20
N GLY A 122 -13.76 -3.57 -1.28
CA GLY A 122 -12.84 -3.75 -0.18
C GLY A 122 -13.16 -2.83 0.99
N PHE A 123 -13.37 -3.44 2.16
CA PHE A 123 -13.47 -2.76 3.44
C PHE A 123 -12.73 -3.57 4.52
N TYR A 124 -12.40 -2.94 5.63
CA TYR A 124 -12.01 -3.65 6.84
C TYR A 124 -12.65 -3.02 8.07
N LEU A 125 -12.74 -3.83 9.12
CA LEU A 125 -13.36 -3.47 10.38
C LEU A 125 -12.31 -3.33 11.47
N LYS A 126 -12.46 -2.29 12.30
CA LYS A 126 -11.62 -2.05 13.47
C LYS A 126 -12.48 -1.72 14.68
N TRP A 127 -12.49 -2.64 15.63
CA TRP A 127 -13.24 -2.48 16.87
C TRP A 127 -12.76 -1.29 17.67
N VAL A 128 -13.70 -0.53 18.23
CA VAL A 128 -13.44 0.52 19.23
C VAL A 128 -13.71 -0.08 20.60
N ASP A 129 -14.96 -0.52 20.80
CA ASP A 129 -15.52 -1.15 22.00
C ASP A 129 -16.52 -2.25 21.58
N ASP A 130 -17.09 -3.00 22.53
CA ASP A 130 -18.05 -4.09 22.27
C ASP A 130 -19.35 -3.67 21.53
N SER A 131 -19.62 -2.37 21.42
CA SER A 131 -20.82 -1.81 20.77
C SER A 131 -20.50 -0.77 19.68
N HIS A 132 -19.21 -0.58 19.39
CA HIS A 132 -18.72 0.41 18.42
C HIS A 132 -17.61 -0.20 17.57
N CYS A 133 -17.79 -0.15 16.25
CA CYS A 133 -16.80 -0.63 15.29
C CYS A 133 -16.60 0.39 14.18
N LEU A 134 -15.36 0.62 13.77
CA LEU A 134 -15.02 1.50 12.66
C LEU A 134 -14.90 0.67 11.38
N ALA A 135 -15.73 0.98 10.40
CA ALA A 135 -15.66 0.42 9.06
C ALA A 135 -14.91 1.40 8.16
N VAL A 136 -13.80 0.94 7.57
CA VAL A 136 -12.99 1.73 6.65
C VAL A 136 -13.23 1.26 5.22
N PHE A 137 -13.69 2.16 4.38
CA PHE A 137 -14.02 1.90 2.98
C PHE A 137 -12.95 2.43 2.02
N SER A 138 -12.91 1.88 0.81
CA SER A 138 -11.95 2.23 -0.23
C SER A 138 -12.29 3.50 -1.03
N SER A 139 -13.42 4.16 -0.74
CA SER A 139 -13.76 5.51 -1.21
C SER A 139 -14.87 6.13 -0.33
N ASN A 140 -15.03 7.46 -0.43
CA ASN A 140 -16.14 8.17 0.20
C ASN A 140 -17.51 7.75 -0.38
N ASP A 141 -17.58 7.52 -1.69
CA ASP A 141 -18.84 7.09 -2.34
C ASP A 141 -19.33 5.74 -1.79
N GLU A 142 -18.40 4.81 -1.55
CA GLU A 142 -18.71 3.50 -0.99
C GLU A 142 -19.19 3.62 0.47
N ALA A 143 -18.57 4.50 1.25
CA ALA A 143 -19.04 4.80 2.60
C ALA A 143 -20.45 5.41 2.58
N ASN A 144 -20.76 6.33 1.67
CA ASN A 144 -22.11 6.88 1.55
C ASN A 144 -23.13 5.83 1.13
N ARG A 145 -22.75 4.92 0.23
CA ARG A 145 -23.58 3.76 -0.17
C ARG A 145 -23.82 2.82 1.02
N ALA A 146 -22.82 2.55 1.84
CA ALA A 146 -22.99 1.75 3.06
C ALA A 146 -23.93 2.44 4.06
N LEU A 147 -23.80 3.75 4.25
CA LEU A 147 -24.65 4.52 5.14
C LEU A 147 -26.14 4.44 4.74
N THR A 148 -26.45 4.42 3.44
CA THR A 148 -27.84 4.30 2.95
C THR A 148 -28.35 2.86 2.94
N GLN A 149 -27.47 1.88 2.73
CA GLN A 149 -27.84 0.47 2.66
C GLN A 149 -28.10 -0.17 4.03
N ILE A 150 -27.40 0.29 5.07
CA ILE A 150 -27.54 -0.24 6.43
C ILE A 150 -28.93 0.13 6.96
N SER A 151 -29.77 -0.89 7.14
CA SER A 151 -31.21 -0.71 7.39
C SER A 151 -31.54 -0.27 8.83
N GLY A 152 -30.55 -0.22 9.72
CA GLY A 152 -30.74 0.23 11.10
C GLY A 152 -31.33 -0.81 12.06
N LEU A 153 -31.67 -2.01 11.58
CA LEU A 153 -32.33 -3.07 12.35
C LEU A 153 -31.36 -3.79 13.31
N PHE A 154 -30.22 -4.27 12.79
CA PHE A 154 -29.20 -4.97 13.57
C PHE A 154 -28.09 -4.04 14.08
N MET A 155 -27.79 -3.00 13.30
CA MET A 155 -26.81 -1.98 13.62
C MET A 155 -27.14 -0.70 12.87
N LYS A 156 -26.61 0.43 13.36
CA LYS A 156 -26.68 1.73 12.70
C LYS A 156 -25.28 2.14 12.26
N ALA A 157 -25.20 2.99 11.24
CA ALA A 157 -23.96 3.60 10.80
C ALA A 157 -24.06 5.12 10.87
N ARG A 158 -22.94 5.78 11.17
CA ARG A 158 -22.82 7.24 11.11
C ARG A 158 -21.42 7.67 10.69
N ARG A 159 -21.31 8.91 10.22
CA ARG A 159 -20.02 9.52 9.84
C ARG A 159 -19.16 9.81 11.08
N ILE A 160 -17.86 10.00 10.88
CA ILE A 160 -16.91 10.34 11.97
C ILE A 160 -17.22 11.68 12.63
N GLU A 161 -17.84 12.62 11.90
CA GLU A 161 -18.30 13.91 12.43
C GLU A 161 -19.24 13.73 13.64
N ASP A 162 -20.19 12.80 13.50
CA ASP A 162 -21.21 12.47 14.50
C ASP A 162 -20.83 11.29 15.40
N ALA A 163 -19.60 10.79 15.26
CA ALA A 163 -19.15 9.59 15.93
C ALA A 163 -18.93 9.79 17.43
N SER A 164 -18.86 8.67 18.15
CA SER A 164 -18.54 8.64 19.58
C SER A 164 -17.18 9.25 19.85
N LEU A 165 -17.03 9.88 21.03
CA LEU A 165 -15.74 10.40 21.50
C LEU A 165 -14.67 9.30 21.49
N ALA A 166 -15.01 8.06 21.87
CA ALA A 166 -14.08 6.92 21.86
C ALA A 166 -13.56 6.62 20.44
N SER A 167 -14.45 6.65 19.45
CA SER A 167 -14.12 6.44 18.04
C SER A 167 -13.26 7.58 17.49
N LYS A 168 -13.63 8.83 17.77
CA LYS A 168 -12.83 10.02 17.39
C LYS A 168 -11.44 9.98 18.02
N LEU A 169 -11.33 9.61 19.31
CA LEU A 169 -10.05 9.44 19.99
C LEU A 169 -9.21 8.34 19.35
N LYS A 170 -9.80 7.18 19.04
CA LYS A 170 -9.09 6.08 18.39
C LYS A 170 -8.50 6.50 17.05
N ILE A 171 -9.24 7.32 16.31
CA ILE A 171 -8.75 7.91 15.06
C ILE A 171 -7.59 8.87 15.30
N ALA A 172 -7.76 9.79 16.24
CA ALA A 172 -6.75 10.79 16.58
C ALA A 172 -5.43 10.18 17.11
N LEU A 173 -5.53 9.11 17.88
CA LEU A 173 -4.39 8.41 18.49
C LEU A 173 -3.51 7.70 17.45
N SER A 174 -4.10 7.22 16.37
CA SER A 174 -3.36 6.44 15.36
C SER A 174 -3.75 6.83 13.93
N PRO A 175 -3.44 8.06 13.47
CA PRO A 175 -3.90 8.55 12.17
C PRO A 175 -3.43 7.70 10.97
N GLY A 176 -2.27 7.02 11.11
CA GLY A 176 -1.71 6.17 10.06
C GLY A 176 -2.45 4.84 9.85
N ASP A 177 -3.28 4.43 10.81
CA ASP A 177 -3.97 3.14 10.75
C ASP A 177 -5.21 3.18 9.87
N TRP A 178 -5.70 4.36 9.49
CA TRP A 178 -6.97 4.57 8.79
C TRP A 178 -6.80 4.77 7.28
N ALA A 179 -5.71 4.21 6.75
CA ALA A 179 -5.46 4.18 5.32
C ALA A 179 -6.60 3.45 4.61
N MET A 180 -6.96 3.95 3.43
CA MET A 180 -7.98 3.34 2.60
C MET A 180 -7.59 1.90 2.25
N PRO A 181 -8.50 0.93 2.37
CA PRO A 181 -8.27 -0.45 1.96
C PRO A 181 -7.75 -0.53 0.53
N TYR A 182 -6.87 -1.49 0.30
CA TYR A 182 -6.32 -1.72 -1.03
C TYR A 182 -7.38 -2.25 -1.99
N LYS A 183 -7.58 -1.54 -3.12
CA LYS A 183 -8.37 -2.07 -4.24
C LYS A 183 -7.56 -3.09 -5.02
N LYS A 184 -8.19 -4.19 -5.43
CA LYS A 184 -7.53 -5.19 -6.31
C LYS A 184 -6.97 -4.49 -7.55
N ARG A 185 -5.75 -4.86 -7.96
CA ARG A 185 -5.20 -4.35 -9.23
C ARG A 185 -6.10 -4.78 -10.38
N PRO A 186 -6.32 -3.92 -11.38
CA PRO A 186 -6.92 -4.38 -12.62
C PRO A 186 -6.10 -5.55 -13.17
N VAL A 187 -6.79 -6.50 -13.80
CA VAL A 187 -6.12 -7.64 -14.45
C VAL A 187 -5.20 -7.09 -15.54
N THR A 188 -3.93 -7.51 -15.52
CA THR A 188 -2.93 -7.12 -16.53
C THR A 188 -2.23 -8.35 -17.07
N THR A 189 -1.92 -8.34 -18.37
CA THR A 189 -1.16 -9.42 -19.02
C THR A 189 0.23 -8.96 -19.39
N SER A 190 1.16 -9.91 -19.48
CA SER A 190 2.55 -9.64 -19.89
C SER A 190 2.65 -9.01 -21.27
N SER A 191 1.74 -9.37 -22.19
CA SER A 191 1.64 -8.77 -23.52
C SER A 191 1.27 -7.29 -23.45
N THR A 192 0.24 -6.97 -22.64
CA THR A 192 -0.21 -5.59 -22.44
C THR A 192 0.88 -4.73 -21.81
N ALA A 193 1.54 -5.23 -20.77
CA ALA A 193 2.65 -4.53 -20.12
C ALA A 193 3.79 -4.26 -21.12
N ARG A 194 4.20 -5.27 -21.90
CA ARG A 194 5.24 -5.13 -22.94
C ARG A 194 4.86 -4.08 -23.98
N ARG A 195 3.62 -4.13 -24.49
CA ARG A 195 3.12 -3.13 -25.45
C ARG A 195 3.19 -1.71 -24.88
N LEU A 196 2.76 -1.51 -23.63
CA LEU A 196 2.80 -0.21 -22.98
C LEU A 196 4.23 0.32 -22.84
N ILE A 197 5.15 -0.54 -22.39
CA ILE A 197 6.57 -0.20 -22.24
C ILE A 197 7.20 0.13 -23.60
N SER A 198 7.00 -0.73 -24.61
CA SER A 198 7.51 -0.50 -25.97
C SER A 198 6.98 0.80 -26.57
N ASN A 199 5.69 1.11 -26.39
CA ASN A 199 5.10 2.36 -26.87
C ASN A 199 5.71 3.59 -26.19
N HIS A 200 5.93 3.55 -24.88
CA HIS A 200 6.52 4.65 -24.13
C HIS A 200 8.00 4.86 -24.46
N LEU A 201 8.72 3.78 -24.77
CA LEU A 201 10.14 3.82 -25.15
C LEU A 201 10.38 3.99 -26.66
N GLY A 202 9.32 4.03 -27.48
CA GLY A 202 9.44 4.09 -28.94
C GLY A 202 10.08 2.84 -29.58
N ILE A 203 10.08 1.71 -28.87
CA ILE A 203 10.70 0.48 -29.34
C ILE A 203 9.72 -0.23 -30.28
N VAL A 204 10.04 -0.24 -31.57
CA VAL A 204 9.33 -1.03 -32.56
C VAL A 204 9.86 -2.47 -32.49
N SER A 205 8.99 -3.43 -32.16
CA SER A 205 9.37 -4.86 -32.18
C SER A 205 9.67 -5.27 -33.62
N THR A 206 10.93 -5.59 -33.92
CA THR A 206 11.37 -6.12 -35.22
C THR A 206 11.17 -7.62 -35.37
N LYS A 207 10.74 -8.29 -34.29
CA LYS A 207 10.53 -9.75 -34.27
C LYS A 207 9.22 -10.10 -34.96
N THR A 208 9.28 -11.02 -35.93
CA THR A 208 8.10 -11.68 -36.49
C THR A 208 7.49 -12.56 -35.40
N LYS A 209 6.20 -12.32 -35.09
CA LYS A 209 5.47 -13.07 -34.07
C LYS A 209 5.47 -14.55 -34.44
N SER A 210 5.91 -15.42 -33.55
CA SER A 210 5.78 -16.86 -33.75
C SER A 210 4.32 -17.29 -33.61
N CYS A 211 3.94 -18.43 -34.21
CA CYS A 211 2.59 -19.00 -34.06
C CYS A 211 2.22 -19.24 -32.58
N GLU A 212 3.19 -19.57 -31.73
CA GLU A 212 2.96 -19.74 -30.30
C GLU A 212 2.69 -18.42 -29.58
N GLU A 213 3.39 -17.35 -29.98
CA GLU A 213 3.19 -16.01 -29.42
C GLU A 213 1.81 -15.46 -29.78
N THR A 214 1.31 -15.71 -30.99
CA THR A 214 -0.03 -15.26 -31.41
C THR A 214 -1.14 -15.97 -30.63
N VAL A 215 -1.05 -17.29 -30.47
CA VAL A 215 -2.04 -18.05 -29.69
C VAL A 215 -2.03 -17.63 -28.21
N LYS A 216 -0.84 -17.35 -27.65
CA LYS A 216 -0.73 -16.81 -26.28
C LYS A 216 -1.32 -15.42 -26.15
N GLU A 217 -1.08 -14.54 -27.13
CA GLU A 217 -1.62 -13.18 -27.16
C GLU A 217 -3.15 -13.18 -27.28
N GLU A 218 -3.74 -14.09 -28.06
CA GLU A 218 -5.19 -14.26 -28.17
C GLU A 218 -5.81 -14.71 -26.84
N ARG A 219 -5.21 -15.69 -26.15
CA ARG A 219 -5.65 -16.10 -24.81
C ARG A 219 -5.54 -14.95 -23.80
N ASP A 220 -4.41 -14.25 -23.77
CA ASP A 220 -4.20 -13.10 -22.89
C ASP A 220 -5.24 -12.00 -23.16
N LYS A 221 -5.60 -11.77 -24.43
CA LYS A 221 -6.61 -10.80 -24.83
C LYS A 221 -8.02 -11.22 -24.40
N ALA A 222 -8.36 -12.50 -24.55
CA ALA A 222 -9.65 -13.04 -24.09
C ALA A 222 -9.81 -12.87 -22.58
N VAL A 223 -8.77 -13.18 -21.79
CA VAL A 223 -8.76 -12.98 -20.33
C VAL A 223 -9.01 -11.52 -19.95
N LEU A 224 -8.40 -10.57 -20.68
CA LEU A 224 -8.62 -9.15 -20.42
C LEU A 224 -10.02 -8.67 -20.83
N GLN A 225 -10.60 -9.24 -21.88
CA GLN A 225 -11.97 -8.94 -22.29
C GLN A 225 -12.97 -9.45 -21.26
N GLU A 226 -12.83 -10.71 -20.82
CA GLU A 226 -13.63 -11.30 -19.75
C GLU A 226 -13.49 -10.50 -18.44
N ALA A 227 -12.26 -10.13 -18.07
CA ALA A 227 -12.03 -9.28 -16.90
C ALA A 227 -12.70 -7.90 -17.06
N ARG A 228 -12.72 -7.31 -18.26
CA ARG A 228 -13.39 -6.02 -18.49
C ARG A 228 -14.91 -6.16 -18.39
N GLU A 229 -15.48 -7.21 -18.95
CA GLU A 229 -16.91 -7.51 -18.88
C GLU A 229 -17.37 -7.76 -17.45
N THR A 230 -16.64 -8.57 -16.69
CA THR A 230 -16.92 -8.80 -15.27
C THR A 230 -16.83 -7.52 -14.44
N ASN A 231 -15.82 -6.65 -14.67
CA ASN A 231 -15.75 -5.35 -13.99
C ASN A 231 -16.93 -4.44 -14.34
N LEU A 232 -17.39 -4.44 -15.60
CA LEU A 232 -18.58 -3.68 -16.02
C LEU A 232 -19.85 -4.21 -15.35
N LEU A 233 -20.02 -5.54 -15.29
CA LEU A 233 -21.15 -6.15 -14.59
C LEU A 233 -21.11 -5.88 -13.08
N ILE A 234 -19.93 -5.80 -12.46
CA ILE A 234 -19.79 -5.44 -11.05
C ILE A 234 -20.20 -3.97 -10.82
N SER A 235 -19.78 -3.05 -11.70
CA SER A 235 -20.21 -1.64 -11.60
C SER A 235 -21.71 -1.46 -11.86
N ASP A 236 -22.27 -2.25 -12.78
CA ASP A 236 -23.69 -2.16 -13.14
C ASP A 236 -24.57 -2.84 -12.08
N SER A 237 -24.16 -4.00 -11.54
CA SER A 237 -24.84 -4.67 -10.42
C SER A 237 -24.82 -3.82 -9.14
N SER A 238 -23.77 -3.04 -8.92
CA SER A 238 -23.73 -2.03 -7.86
C SER A 238 -24.82 -0.96 -8.03
N THR A 239 -25.23 -0.69 -9.28
CA THR A 239 -26.32 0.24 -9.64
C THR A 239 -27.69 -0.45 -9.62
N VAL A 240 -27.79 -1.73 -9.99
CA VAL A 240 -29.03 -2.53 -10.00
C VAL A 240 -29.47 -2.95 -8.59
N CYS A 241 -28.53 -3.18 -7.66
CA CYS A 241 -28.82 -3.41 -6.23
C CYS A 241 -29.59 -2.24 -5.58
N ILE A 242 -29.51 -1.04 -6.16
CA ILE A 242 -30.24 0.16 -5.71
C ILE A 242 -31.74 0.05 -6.05
N TYR A 243 -32.09 -0.64 -7.14
CA TYR A 243 -33.47 -0.71 -7.66
C TYR A 243 -34.22 -1.97 -7.23
N GLU A 244 -33.60 -3.15 -7.19
CA GLU A 244 -34.34 -4.38 -6.84
C GLU A 244 -34.74 -4.48 -5.37
N ARG A 245 -33.97 -3.88 -4.45
CA ARG A 245 -34.33 -3.91 -3.02
C ARG A 245 -35.42 -2.90 -2.65
N PHE A 246 -35.73 -1.96 -3.53
CA PHE A 246 -36.86 -1.04 -3.38
C PHE A 246 -38.19 -1.69 -3.84
N LEU A 247 -38.14 -2.67 -4.75
CA LEU A 247 -39.32 -3.37 -5.26
C LEU A 247 -39.74 -4.61 -4.46
N LEU A 248 -38.89 -5.12 -3.57
CA LEU A 248 -39.25 -6.23 -2.66
C LEU A 248 -39.91 -5.77 -1.35
N PHE A 249 -40.19 -4.47 -1.19
CA PHE A 249 -40.80 -3.88 0.01
C PHE A 249 -41.99 -2.93 -0.25
N LEU A 250 -42.55 -2.98 -1.46
CA LEU A 250 -43.88 -2.45 -1.81
C LEU A 250 -44.84 -3.61 -2.07
#